data_AF-A0A840ZLV2-F1
#
_entry.id   AF-A0A840ZLV2-F1
#
_cell.length_a   1.000
_cell.length_b   1.000
_cell.length_c   1.000
_cell.angle_alpha   90.00
_cell.angle_beta   90.00
_cell.angle_gamma   90.00
#
_symmetry.space_group_name_H-M   'P 1'
#
loop_
_entity.id
_entity.type
_entity.pdbx_description
1 polymer ?
#
loop_
_entity_poly.entity_id
_entity_poly.type
_entity_poly.pdbx_seq_one_letter_code
_entity_poly.pdbx_strand_id
1 'polypeptide(L)'
;MVILFGFFRGFPLPLAGRGRGGGRAEGTAAPHPEPPPPPAPPRKGEERRILALLLLAFLALTTPARAIDPGDLTFTVTPELPAGGAAYAREMVLLRLRGVYRTQILLEEVRQPALVNFSWTQLGRDHWGRTRMPDGQMALEFERTIAVFPQHTGTFTIDPFIHRLTINDNGERKQIDVRSEPVPFPVATWTGQGGGPDVAEPWWLPARDVAITDHWDPDPETIKMGETARRIVVLEAQGMLAEGLPPRPVMRTRGIATFAGPVKRETIITPTGPVARATYQWDVKPGVPEVIPLDAIKIPWFDTVSRTMREAEIPARQIGGGLADREEDLKPPAPAGWPVLAAAAFAAFGLGIALLGTSTGQGRLRLDRGQVRALKRAAAGNGARAFRAALGEAMRAHPELAALWRDDPEIAQSLDALDTHLFGTGTAPAPDLAALAQALTRPRRPTMGPLAPEPRLAPLDGPFAKA
;
A
#
# COMPACT_ATOMS: atom_id res chain seq x y z
N MET A 1 10.00 31.40 45.72
CA MET A 1 9.66 32.79 45.34
C MET A 1 8.16 32.89 45.28
N VAL A 2 7.59 33.64 46.23
CA VAL A 2 6.15 33.93 46.41
C VAL A 2 5.68 34.87 45.29
N ILE A 3 4.39 34.79 44.92
CA ILE A 3 3.43 35.83 44.44
C ILE A 3 2.19 35.00 44.00
N LEU A 4 1.01 34.94 44.62
CA LEU A 4 0.06 35.85 45.28
C LEU A 4 -0.73 36.79 44.33
N PHE A 5 -2.06 36.79 44.51
CA PHE A 5 -3.12 37.62 43.93
C PHE A 5 -3.50 37.32 42.46
N GLY A 6 -4.78 37.31 42.06
CA GLY A 6 -6.01 37.65 42.76
C GLY A 6 -7.07 38.10 41.74
N PHE A 7 -8.33 37.81 42.07
CA PHE A 7 -9.52 38.64 41.79
C PHE A 7 -10.02 38.87 40.33
N PHE A 8 -11.25 38.38 40.14
CA PHE A 8 -12.46 39.13 39.77
C PHE A 8 -13.01 39.13 38.34
N ARG A 9 -14.33 38.85 38.33
CA ARG A 9 -15.43 39.43 37.54
C ARG A 9 -15.65 38.97 36.09
N GLY A 10 -16.83 38.41 35.88
CA GLY A 10 -17.96 39.24 35.45
C GLY A 10 -18.91 38.65 34.41
N PHE A 11 -20.12 38.26 34.89
CA PHE A 11 -21.48 38.48 34.32
C PHE A 11 -21.79 38.06 32.85
N PRO A 12 -23.08 38.05 32.40
CA PRO A 12 -24.36 38.20 33.12
C PRO A 12 -25.45 37.14 32.78
N LEU A 13 -26.50 37.11 33.60
CA LEU A 13 -27.86 36.70 33.23
C LEU A 13 -28.75 37.95 33.10
N PRO A 14 -29.79 37.96 32.24
CA PRO A 14 -30.78 39.03 32.19
C PRO A 14 -32.08 38.64 32.91
N LEU A 15 -32.79 39.60 33.51
CA LEU A 15 -34.18 39.94 33.18
C LEU A 15 -34.86 40.87 34.20
N ALA A 16 -35.74 41.68 33.61
CA ALA A 16 -36.98 42.24 34.14
C ALA A 16 -36.92 43.46 35.07
N GLY A 17 -37.36 44.59 34.50
CA GLY A 17 -37.72 45.81 35.19
C GLY A 17 -39.21 45.90 35.54
N ARG A 18 -39.47 46.65 36.60
CA ARG A 18 -40.67 47.43 36.99
C ARG A 18 -40.31 47.98 38.37
N GLY A 19 -40.58 49.21 38.78
CA GLY A 19 -41.58 50.17 38.40
C GLY A 19 -41.79 51.03 39.64
N ARG A 20 -41.06 52.14 39.68
CA ARG A 20 -41.26 53.45 40.34
C ARG A 20 -42.40 53.66 41.36
N GLY A 21 -42.06 54.38 42.42
CA GLY A 21 -42.95 55.19 43.29
C GLY A 21 -42.79 54.78 44.75
N GLY A 22 -42.27 55.56 45.69
CA GLY A 22 -42.33 57.02 45.86
C GLY A 22 -43.07 57.28 47.17
N GLY A 23 -42.45 57.92 48.15
CA GLY A 23 -43.15 58.37 49.37
C GLY A 23 -42.34 58.23 50.66
N ARG A 24 -41.79 59.34 51.10
CA ARG A 24 -41.09 59.61 52.36
C ARG A 24 -42.08 60.30 53.30
N ALA A 25 -42.14 59.94 54.58
CA ALA A 25 -42.34 60.89 55.69
C ALA A 25 -42.41 60.18 57.05
N GLU A 26 -41.70 60.79 58.00
CA GLU A 26 -41.71 60.58 59.45
C GLU A 26 -43.08 60.91 60.09
N GLY A 27 -43.34 60.37 61.28
CA GLY A 27 -44.47 60.79 62.12
C GLY A 27 -44.60 59.97 63.39
N THR A 28 -44.16 60.53 64.50
CA THR A 28 -44.07 59.94 65.84
C THR A 28 -45.33 60.18 66.67
N ALA A 29 -45.78 59.13 67.38
CA ALA A 29 -46.55 59.08 68.65
C ALA A 29 -48.04 59.54 68.73
N ALA A 30 -48.93 58.59 69.11
CA ALA A 30 -49.87 58.63 70.26
C ALA A 30 -50.77 57.36 70.30
N PRO A 31 -51.38 56.96 71.44
CA PRO A 31 -51.71 55.57 71.77
C PRO A 31 -53.15 55.09 71.44
N HIS A 32 -53.30 53.75 71.53
CA HIS A 32 -54.43 52.82 71.34
C HIS A 32 -55.90 53.32 71.43
N PRO A 33 -56.79 52.67 70.65
CA PRO A 33 -57.63 51.62 71.24
C PRO A 33 -57.58 50.28 70.47
N GLU A 34 -57.68 49.21 71.23
CA GLU A 34 -57.55 47.79 70.87
C GLU A 34 -58.72 47.26 70.00
N PRO A 35 -58.44 46.44 68.97
CA PRO A 35 -59.44 45.54 68.40
C PRO A 35 -58.90 44.08 68.27
N PRO A 36 -59.78 43.12 67.92
CA PRO A 36 -60.20 41.93 68.69
C PRO A 36 -59.18 40.76 68.73
N PRO A 37 -59.41 39.72 69.55
CA PRO A 37 -58.43 38.65 69.76
C PRO A 37 -58.13 37.85 68.48
N PRO A 38 -56.86 37.44 68.25
CA PRO A 38 -56.49 36.60 67.13
C PRO A 38 -56.99 35.15 67.30
N PRO A 39 -57.29 34.44 66.21
CA PRO A 39 -57.72 33.05 66.24
C PRO A 39 -56.64 32.12 66.82
N ALA A 40 -57.09 31.05 67.48
CA ALA A 40 -56.25 30.10 68.20
C ALA A 40 -55.09 29.53 67.34
N PRO A 41 -53.88 29.36 67.91
CA PRO A 41 -52.76 28.76 67.18
C PRO A 41 -53.03 27.27 66.88
N PRO A 42 -52.63 26.76 65.71
CA PRO A 42 -52.72 25.34 65.42
C PRO A 42 -51.89 24.53 66.42
N ARG A 43 -52.38 23.33 66.75
CA ARG A 43 -51.79 22.46 67.77
C ARG A 43 -50.34 22.12 67.44
N LYS A 44 -49.43 22.55 68.31
CA LYS A 44 -47.96 22.36 68.36
C LYS A 44 -47.42 20.91 68.22
N GLY A 45 -48.30 19.93 67.97
CA GLY A 45 -47.98 18.50 67.86
C GLY A 45 -47.97 17.96 66.43
N GLU A 46 -48.65 18.60 65.47
CA GLU A 46 -48.70 18.12 64.07
C GLU A 46 -47.46 18.54 63.28
N GLU A 47 -46.95 19.76 63.46
CA GLU A 47 -45.72 20.23 62.79
C GLU A 47 -44.51 19.38 63.17
N ARG A 48 -44.37 18.97 64.43
CA ARG A 48 -43.28 18.09 64.88
C ARG A 48 -43.39 16.69 64.30
N ARG A 49 -44.60 16.18 64.08
CA ARG A 49 -44.83 14.87 63.46
C ARG A 49 -44.58 14.91 61.96
N ILE A 50 -44.97 15.98 61.28
CA ILE A 50 -44.72 16.20 59.86
C ILE A 50 -43.23 16.42 59.61
N LEU A 51 -42.53 17.21 60.45
CA LEU A 51 -41.08 17.37 60.37
C LEU A 51 -40.35 16.06 60.66
N ALA A 52 -40.79 15.28 61.66
CA ALA A 52 -40.18 13.99 61.97
C ALA A 52 -40.42 12.95 60.85
N LEU A 53 -41.61 12.95 60.22
CA LEU A 53 -41.92 12.11 59.07
C LEU A 53 -41.15 12.53 57.81
N LEU A 54 -40.95 13.84 57.59
CA LEU A 54 -40.11 14.35 56.51
C LEU A 54 -38.63 14.03 56.75
N LEU A 55 -38.15 14.12 57.99
CA LEU A 55 -36.77 13.76 58.35
C LEU A 55 -36.53 12.24 58.27
N LEU A 56 -37.52 11.41 58.65
CA LEU A 56 -37.47 9.96 58.44
C LEU A 56 -37.55 9.59 56.96
N ALA A 57 -38.36 10.30 56.17
CA ALA A 57 -38.41 10.10 54.72
C ALA A 57 -37.09 10.53 54.07
N PHE A 58 -36.45 11.61 54.54
CA PHE A 58 -35.14 12.04 54.06
C PHE A 58 -34.01 11.09 54.47
N LEU A 59 -34.07 10.49 55.67
CA LEU A 59 -33.18 9.40 56.08
C LEU A 59 -33.45 8.09 55.32
N ALA A 60 -34.68 7.84 54.87
CA ALA A 60 -35.03 6.64 54.09
C ALA A 60 -34.66 6.76 52.60
N LEU A 61 -34.34 7.96 52.11
CA LEU A 61 -33.83 8.19 50.75
C LEU A 61 -32.29 8.21 50.67
N THR A 62 -31.56 8.00 51.78
CA THR A 62 -30.12 7.72 51.68
C THR A 62 -29.96 6.28 51.20
N THR A 63 -29.97 6.08 49.89
CA THR A 63 -29.52 4.82 49.30
C THR A 63 -28.11 4.56 49.83
N PRO A 64 -27.85 3.43 50.53
CA PRO A 64 -26.50 3.12 50.94
C PRO A 64 -25.62 3.08 49.68
N ALA A 65 -24.50 3.79 49.73
CA ALA A 65 -23.49 3.69 48.69
C ALA A 65 -23.15 2.21 48.53
N ARG A 66 -23.25 1.69 47.30
CA ARG A 66 -22.89 0.30 47.03
C ARG A 66 -21.43 0.11 47.46
N ALA A 67 -21.21 -0.82 48.39
CA ALA A 67 -19.88 -1.33 48.64
C ALA A 67 -19.33 -1.90 47.33
N ILE A 68 -18.04 -1.67 47.07
CA ILE A 68 -17.35 -2.21 45.89
C ILE A 68 -17.41 -3.73 45.98
N ASP A 69 -18.22 -4.35 45.13
CA ASP A 69 -18.30 -5.81 45.05
C ASP A 69 -17.08 -6.35 44.28
N PRO A 70 -16.61 -7.58 44.55
CA PRO A 70 -15.50 -8.19 43.80
C PRO A 70 -15.70 -8.25 42.28
N GLY A 71 -16.94 -8.10 41.79
CA GLY A 71 -17.28 -8.02 40.36
C GLY A 71 -17.28 -6.61 39.75
N ASP A 72 -17.05 -5.57 40.56
CA ASP A 72 -17.11 -4.17 40.11
C ASP A 72 -15.80 -3.69 39.47
N LEU A 73 -14.71 -4.43 39.69
CA LEU A 73 -13.38 -4.19 39.16
C LEU A 73 -12.83 -5.48 38.56
N THR A 74 -12.77 -5.56 37.24
CA THR A 74 -12.22 -6.73 36.55
C THR A 74 -11.03 -6.33 35.71
N PHE A 75 -10.03 -7.20 35.64
CA PHE A 75 -8.89 -7.04 34.76
C PHE A 75 -8.57 -8.38 34.13
N THR A 76 -8.67 -8.43 32.80
CA THR A 76 -8.58 -9.66 32.02
C THR A 76 -7.48 -9.53 31.00
N VAL A 77 -6.73 -10.61 30.79
CA VAL A 77 -5.66 -10.69 29.80
C VAL A 77 -6.02 -11.84 28.88
N THR A 78 -6.25 -11.54 27.61
CA THR A 78 -6.66 -12.55 26.63
C THR A 78 -5.60 -12.66 25.53
N PRO A 79 -4.99 -13.84 25.32
CA PRO A 79 -4.09 -14.07 24.20
C PRO A 79 -4.87 -14.35 22.91
N GLU A 80 -4.47 -13.71 21.82
CA GLU A 80 -4.95 -14.00 20.47
C GLU A 80 -4.14 -15.14 19.85
N LEU A 81 -4.35 -16.36 20.36
CA LEU A 81 -3.70 -17.56 19.85
C LEU A 81 -4.19 -17.91 18.43
N PRO A 82 -3.33 -18.52 17.59
CA PRO A 82 -3.75 -19.00 16.27
C PRO A 82 -4.82 -20.09 16.40
N ALA A 83 -5.54 -20.39 15.32
CA ALA A 83 -6.65 -21.35 15.32
C ALA A 83 -6.29 -22.76 15.83
N GLY A 84 -5.01 -23.16 15.73
CA GLY A 84 -4.50 -24.42 16.29
C GLY A 84 -4.25 -24.41 17.80
N GLY A 85 -4.54 -23.30 18.49
CA GLY A 85 -4.44 -23.15 19.94
C GLY A 85 -3.01 -23.00 20.50
N ALA A 86 -1.98 -23.10 19.67
CA ALA A 86 -0.58 -22.94 20.07
C ALA A 86 0.22 -22.16 19.02
N ALA A 87 1.02 -21.20 19.49
CA ALA A 87 1.94 -20.45 18.66
C ALA A 87 3.26 -21.22 18.48
N TYR A 88 4.04 -20.93 17.44
CA TYR A 88 5.42 -21.39 17.35
C TYR A 88 6.37 -20.41 18.04
N ALA A 89 7.59 -20.86 18.35
CA ALA A 89 8.62 -19.95 18.85
C ALA A 89 8.86 -18.81 17.84
N ARG A 90 9.03 -17.60 18.37
CA ARG A 90 9.17 -16.30 17.70
C ARG A 90 7.96 -15.82 16.90
N GLU A 91 6.85 -16.57 16.89
CA GLU A 91 5.59 -16.11 16.32
C GLU A 91 4.94 -15.06 17.23
N MET A 92 4.43 -13.98 16.64
CA MET A 92 3.71 -12.96 17.39
C MET A 92 2.38 -13.48 17.91
N VAL A 93 2.11 -13.24 19.19
CA VAL A 93 0.78 -13.34 19.78
C VAL A 93 0.44 -11.99 20.40
N LEU A 94 -0.77 -11.51 20.13
CA LEU A 94 -1.26 -10.28 20.76
C LEU A 94 -1.90 -10.64 22.11
N LEU A 95 -1.55 -9.91 23.16
CA LEU A 95 -2.25 -9.96 24.44
C LEU A 95 -3.09 -8.70 24.59
N ARG A 96 -4.41 -8.89 24.70
CA ARG A 96 -5.35 -7.81 25.00
C ARG A 96 -5.58 -7.76 26.50
N LEU A 97 -5.11 -6.68 27.11
CA LEU A 97 -5.33 -6.33 28.50
C LEU A 97 -6.58 -5.46 28.55
N ARG A 98 -7.64 -5.96 29.19
CA ARG A 98 -8.92 -5.26 29.31
C ARG A 98 -9.33 -5.12 30.77
N GLY A 99 -9.47 -3.89 31.21
CA GLY A 99 -9.99 -3.53 32.53
C GLY A 99 -11.41 -2.97 32.45
N VAL A 100 -12.30 -3.41 33.33
CA VAL A 100 -13.67 -2.85 33.44
C VAL A 100 -13.92 -2.46 34.88
N TYR A 101 -14.23 -1.17 35.11
CA TYR A 101 -14.27 -0.56 36.44
C TYR A 101 -15.51 0.30 36.64
N ARG A 102 -16.30 0.03 37.68
CA ARG A 102 -17.53 0.78 37.99
C ARG A 102 -17.33 2.03 38.82
N THR A 103 -16.12 2.28 39.28
CA THR A 103 -15.77 3.45 40.09
C THR A 103 -14.92 4.44 39.31
N GLN A 104 -14.82 5.67 39.82
CA GLN A 104 -13.93 6.66 39.27
C GLN A 104 -12.47 6.34 39.62
N ILE A 105 -11.61 6.39 38.61
CA ILE A 105 -10.18 6.16 38.74
C ILE A 105 -9.46 7.51 38.76
N LEU A 106 -8.63 7.72 39.78
CA LEU A 106 -7.85 8.94 39.97
C LEU A 106 -6.42 8.78 39.44
N LEU A 107 -5.82 7.60 39.64
CA LEU A 107 -4.49 7.26 39.17
C LEU A 107 -4.47 5.77 38.81
N GLU A 108 -3.70 5.44 37.79
CA GLU A 108 -3.48 4.06 37.35
C GLU A 108 -1.99 3.78 37.18
N GLU A 109 -1.63 2.51 37.39
CA GLU A 109 -0.37 1.95 36.95
C GLU A 109 -0.57 0.47 36.57
N VAL A 110 -0.36 0.10 35.30
CA VAL A 110 -0.26 -1.30 34.90
C VAL A 110 1.15 -1.84 35.13
N ARG A 111 1.26 -2.79 36.06
CA ARG A 111 2.49 -3.53 36.37
C ARG A 111 2.50 -4.83 35.60
N GLN A 112 3.49 -4.93 34.72
CA GLN A 112 3.71 -6.11 33.89
C GLN A 112 4.57 -7.12 34.64
N PRO A 113 4.32 -8.43 34.48
CA PRO A 113 5.21 -9.46 35.00
C PRO A 113 6.55 -9.42 34.24
N ALA A 114 7.53 -10.17 34.71
CA ALA A 114 8.85 -10.22 34.07
C ALA A 114 8.83 -10.79 32.63
N LEU A 115 7.73 -11.44 32.21
CA LEU A 115 7.57 -12.06 30.89
C LEU A 115 8.74 -13.00 30.53
N VAL A 116 9.13 -13.85 31.49
CA VAL A 116 10.24 -14.80 31.33
C VAL A 116 9.98 -15.71 30.13
N ASN A 117 10.98 -15.87 29.25
CA ASN A 117 10.91 -16.60 27.96
C ASN A 117 10.14 -15.89 26.85
N PHE A 118 9.74 -14.63 27.03
CA PHE A 118 9.08 -13.84 25.99
C PHE A 118 9.85 -12.55 25.72
N SER A 119 10.02 -12.22 24.44
CA SER A 119 10.21 -10.82 24.07
C SER A 119 8.85 -10.15 23.92
N TRP A 120 8.79 -8.84 24.13
CA TRP A 120 7.52 -8.12 24.04
C TRP A 120 7.70 -6.67 23.62
N THR A 121 6.62 -6.07 23.11
CA THR A 121 6.52 -4.64 22.87
C THR A 121 5.08 -4.18 23.03
N GLN A 122 4.87 -2.96 23.53
CA GLN A 122 3.53 -2.40 23.63
C GLN A 122 3.09 -1.82 22.29
N LEU A 123 1.84 -2.09 21.91
CA LEU A 123 1.23 -1.58 20.70
C LEU A 123 0.43 -0.31 21.02
N GLY A 124 0.96 0.82 20.58
CA GLY A 124 0.28 2.10 20.73
C GLY A 124 0.16 2.57 22.19
N ARG A 125 -0.74 3.52 22.39
CA ARG A 125 -1.04 4.10 23.71
C ARG A 125 -2.19 3.34 24.34
N ASP A 126 -2.27 3.43 25.65
CA ASP A 126 -3.42 2.93 26.38
C ASP A 126 -4.67 3.70 26.02
N HIS A 127 -5.77 2.98 25.91
CA HIS A 127 -7.07 3.54 25.60
C HIS A 127 -7.99 3.45 26.82
N TRP A 128 -8.68 4.56 27.08
CA TRP A 128 -9.70 4.66 28.11
C TRP A 128 -11.03 5.04 27.49
N GLY A 129 -12.06 4.25 27.78
CA GLY A 129 -13.39 4.42 27.23
C GLY A 129 -14.46 4.18 28.28
N ARG A 130 -15.69 4.03 27.80
CA ARG A 130 -16.84 3.64 28.61
C ARG A 130 -17.52 2.47 27.93
N THR A 131 -17.91 1.49 28.71
CA THR A 131 -18.62 0.31 28.23
C THR A 131 -19.89 0.07 29.03
N ARG A 132 -20.89 -0.56 28.41
CA ARG A 132 -22.14 -0.95 29.09
C ARG A 132 -22.02 -2.40 29.52
N MET A 133 -22.15 -2.64 30.82
CA MET A 133 -22.12 -3.98 31.39
C MET A 133 -23.44 -4.74 31.15
N PRO A 134 -23.47 -6.07 31.29
CA PRO A 134 -24.68 -6.89 31.06
C PRO A 134 -25.88 -6.50 31.93
N ASP A 135 -25.64 -5.89 33.10
CA ASP A 135 -26.67 -5.35 33.99
C ASP A 135 -27.16 -3.94 33.60
N GLY A 136 -26.68 -3.41 32.47
CA GLY A 136 -27.05 -2.11 31.93
C GLY A 136 -26.28 -0.92 32.51
N GLN A 137 -25.44 -1.12 33.53
CA GLN A 137 -24.66 -0.05 34.13
C GLN A 137 -23.48 0.36 33.24
N MET A 138 -23.10 1.64 33.33
CA MET A 138 -21.91 2.15 32.63
C MET A 138 -20.67 1.93 33.49
N ALA A 139 -19.60 1.43 32.89
CA ALA A 139 -18.29 1.25 33.52
C ALA A 139 -17.21 1.96 32.68
N LEU A 140 -16.11 2.33 33.32
CA LEU A 140 -14.88 2.71 32.65
C LEU A 140 -14.23 1.47 32.06
N GLU A 141 -13.71 1.60 30.85
CA GLU A 141 -13.01 0.54 30.13
C GLU A 141 -11.57 0.98 29.88
N PHE A 142 -10.62 0.12 30.24
CA PHE A 142 -9.20 0.27 29.94
C PHE A 142 -8.80 -0.79 28.93
N GLU A 143 -8.07 -0.39 27.89
CA GLU A 143 -7.51 -1.31 26.90
C GLU A 143 -6.03 -1.02 26.66
N ARG A 144 -5.21 -2.06 26.78
CA ARG A 144 -3.82 -2.06 26.33
C ARG A 144 -3.59 -3.31 25.50
N THR A 145 -2.92 -3.15 24.36
CA THR A 145 -2.49 -4.28 23.54
C THR A 145 -0.98 -4.37 23.58
N ILE A 146 -0.45 -5.56 23.84
CA ILE A 146 0.98 -5.84 23.73
C ILE A 146 1.20 -7.01 22.77
N ALA A 147 2.31 -6.98 22.03
CA ALA A 147 2.76 -8.12 21.25
C ALA A 147 3.80 -8.90 22.07
N VAL A 148 3.63 -10.21 22.17
CA VAL A 148 4.59 -11.11 22.82
C VAL A 148 5.10 -12.15 21.83
N PHE A 149 6.35 -12.57 22.05
CA PHE A 149 7.09 -13.49 21.18
C PHE A 149 7.74 -14.57 22.05
N PRO A 150 7.22 -15.82 22.07
CA PRO A 150 7.81 -16.90 22.84
C PRO A 150 9.18 -17.27 22.27
N GLN A 151 10.20 -17.41 23.10
CA GLN A 151 11.56 -17.66 22.61
C GLN A 151 11.87 -19.15 22.40
N HIS A 152 11.18 -20.02 23.14
CA HIS A 152 11.41 -21.46 23.13
C HIS A 152 10.09 -22.22 23.04
N THR A 153 10.16 -23.46 22.60
CA THR A 153 9.04 -24.41 22.56
C THR A 153 8.73 -24.94 23.96
N GLY A 154 7.45 -25.19 24.27
CA GLY A 154 7.03 -25.76 25.55
C GLY A 154 5.70 -25.21 26.06
N THR A 155 5.33 -25.59 27.27
CA THR A 155 4.17 -25.05 27.98
C THR A 155 4.62 -23.99 28.96
N PHE A 156 4.27 -22.73 28.69
CA PHE A 156 4.56 -21.61 29.58
C PHE A 156 3.29 -21.10 30.22
N THR A 157 3.45 -20.35 31.30
CA THR A 157 2.38 -19.57 31.92
C THR A 157 2.90 -18.17 32.10
N ILE A 158 2.15 -17.17 31.63
CA ILE A 158 2.44 -15.77 31.90
C ILE A 158 1.81 -15.43 33.25
N ASP A 159 2.62 -14.94 34.17
CA ASP A 159 2.17 -14.53 35.50
C ASP A 159 1.12 -13.41 35.41
N PRO A 160 0.23 -13.29 36.42
CA PRO A 160 -0.75 -12.22 36.50
C PRO A 160 -0.19 -10.81 36.25
N PHE A 161 -0.87 -10.06 35.40
CA PHE A 161 -0.68 -8.61 35.33
C PHE A 161 -1.43 -7.95 36.48
N ILE A 162 -0.89 -6.85 37.01
CA ILE A 162 -1.51 -6.11 38.10
C ILE A 162 -1.85 -4.72 37.61
N HIS A 163 -3.14 -4.38 37.59
CA HIS A 163 -3.58 -3.01 37.39
C HIS A 163 -3.80 -2.35 38.75
N ARG A 164 -2.84 -1.50 39.13
CA ARG A 164 -2.88 -0.75 40.38
C ARG A 164 -3.69 0.52 40.17
N LEU A 165 -4.84 0.59 40.84
CA LEU A 165 -5.77 1.69 40.72
C LEU A 165 -5.82 2.47 42.02
N THR A 166 -5.87 3.79 41.90
CA THR A 166 -6.27 4.66 43.00
C THR A 166 -7.67 5.18 42.71
N ILE A 167 -8.61 4.83 43.58
CA ILE A 167 -10.04 5.14 43.41
C ILE A 167 -10.50 6.11 44.49
N ASN A 168 -11.61 6.78 44.23
CA ASN A 168 -12.35 7.51 45.25
C ASN A 168 -13.47 6.62 45.78
N ASP A 169 -13.32 6.14 47.00
CA ASP A 169 -14.32 5.33 47.71
C ASP A 169 -14.96 6.22 48.78
N ASN A 170 -16.15 6.77 48.47
CA ASN A 170 -16.92 7.64 49.38
C ASN A 170 -16.17 8.86 49.95
N GLY A 171 -15.28 9.46 49.14
CA GLY A 171 -14.48 10.63 49.54
C GLY A 171 -13.10 10.27 50.08
N GLU A 172 -12.82 8.99 50.33
CA GLU A 172 -11.51 8.49 50.72
C GLU A 172 -10.73 7.96 49.51
N ARG A 173 -9.45 8.33 49.43
CA ARG A 173 -8.55 7.85 48.39
C ARG A 173 -8.03 6.46 48.77
N LYS A 174 -8.44 5.43 48.05
CA LYS A 174 -8.06 4.05 48.31
C LYS A 174 -7.28 3.47 47.13
N GLN A 175 -6.22 2.72 47.43
CA GLN A 175 -5.44 2.00 46.41
C GLN A 175 -5.85 0.53 46.38
N ILE A 176 -6.10 0.01 45.19
CA ILE A 176 -6.52 -1.37 44.95
C ILE A 176 -5.70 -1.97 43.82
N ASP A 177 -5.19 -3.18 44.02
CA ASP A 177 -4.50 -3.95 42.99
C ASP A 177 -5.48 -4.96 42.39
N VAL A 178 -5.91 -4.72 41.15
CA VAL A 178 -6.75 -5.66 40.39
C VAL A 178 -5.83 -6.56 39.58
N ARG A 179 -5.87 -7.88 39.84
CA ARG A 179 -5.00 -8.86 39.19
C ARG A 179 -5.74 -9.58 38.08
N SER A 180 -5.03 -9.87 36.99
CA SER A 180 -5.53 -10.83 36.01
C SER A 180 -5.33 -12.26 36.50
N GLU A 181 -6.02 -13.20 35.87
CA GLU A 181 -5.64 -14.61 35.99
C GLU A 181 -4.28 -14.84 35.30
N PRO A 182 -3.51 -15.87 35.73
CA PRO A 182 -2.38 -16.36 34.98
C PRO A 182 -2.83 -16.80 33.57
N VAL A 183 -2.01 -16.57 32.55
CA VAL A 183 -2.36 -16.89 31.17
C VAL A 183 -1.56 -18.12 30.71
N PRO A 184 -2.20 -19.29 30.54
CA PRO A 184 -1.55 -20.43 29.91
C PRO A 184 -1.13 -20.08 28.47
N PHE A 185 0.10 -20.40 28.11
CA PHE A 185 0.69 -20.06 26.82
C PHE A 185 1.42 -21.27 26.23
N PRO A 186 0.71 -22.13 25.47
CA PRO A 186 1.33 -23.27 24.80
C PRO A 186 2.13 -22.82 23.56
N VAL A 187 3.36 -23.31 23.45
CA VAL A 187 4.24 -23.09 22.30
C VAL A 187 4.53 -24.43 21.65
N ALA A 188 4.05 -24.61 20.42
CA ALA A 188 4.14 -25.85 19.67
C ALA A 188 5.56 -26.12 19.15
N THR A 189 5.91 -27.39 19.08
CA THR A 189 7.12 -27.85 18.38
C THR A 189 6.89 -27.81 16.87
N TRP A 190 7.86 -27.27 16.13
CA TRP A 190 7.83 -27.36 14.66
C TRP A 190 8.18 -28.78 14.21
N THR A 191 7.28 -29.40 13.43
CA THR A 191 7.48 -30.75 12.85
C THR A 191 7.41 -30.75 11.32
N GLY A 192 7.33 -29.56 10.71
CA GLY A 192 7.28 -29.41 9.25
C GLY A 192 8.63 -29.63 8.58
N GLN A 193 8.63 -29.68 7.26
CA GLN A 193 9.86 -29.77 6.47
C GLN A 193 10.47 -28.39 6.23
N GLY A 194 11.79 -28.29 6.40
CA GLY A 194 12.56 -27.07 6.14
C GLY A 194 12.45 -26.04 7.26
N GLY A 195 13.60 -25.52 7.69
CA GLY A 195 13.68 -24.51 8.74
C GLY A 195 13.17 -25.01 10.10
N GLY A 196 12.79 -24.05 10.95
CA GLY A 196 12.29 -24.29 12.30
C GLY A 196 13.04 -23.45 13.33
N PRO A 197 12.41 -23.12 14.47
CA PRO A 197 13.03 -22.26 15.48
C PRO A 197 14.32 -22.82 16.09
N ASP A 198 14.52 -24.14 16.00
CA ASP A 198 15.64 -24.87 16.59
C ASP A 198 16.81 -25.12 15.62
N VAL A 199 16.68 -24.72 14.34
CA VAL A 199 17.75 -24.85 13.34
C VAL A 199 18.30 -23.47 12.97
N ALA A 200 19.60 -23.41 12.67
CA ALA A 200 20.25 -22.17 12.25
C ALA A 200 19.91 -21.80 10.79
N GLU A 201 19.86 -22.81 9.91
CA GLU A 201 19.55 -22.66 8.50
C GLU A 201 18.59 -23.76 8.01
N PRO A 202 17.63 -23.43 7.13
CA PRO A 202 17.27 -22.07 6.72
C PRO A 202 16.67 -21.26 7.88
N TRP A 203 16.87 -19.94 7.86
CA TRP A 203 16.49 -19.05 8.96
C TRP A 203 14.98 -19.13 9.27
N TRP A 204 14.62 -19.32 10.54
CA TRP A 204 13.22 -19.33 10.96
C TRP A 204 12.64 -17.92 11.00
N LEU A 205 11.73 -17.64 10.06
CA LEU A 205 11.09 -16.34 9.88
C LEU A 205 9.55 -16.47 9.96
N PRO A 206 8.94 -16.50 11.17
CA PRO A 206 7.50 -16.49 11.32
C PRO A 206 6.96 -15.07 11.14
N ALA A 207 6.19 -14.83 10.08
CA ALA A 207 5.64 -13.52 9.77
C ALA A 207 4.21 -13.64 9.24
N ARG A 208 3.45 -12.54 9.28
CA ARG A 208 2.15 -12.46 8.60
C ARG A 208 2.30 -12.20 7.10
N ASP A 209 3.34 -11.46 6.75
CA ASP A 209 3.67 -11.08 5.38
C ASP A 209 5.15 -10.73 5.30
N VAL A 210 5.77 -10.97 4.15
CA VAL A 210 7.17 -10.66 3.87
C VAL A 210 7.28 -9.99 2.51
N ALA A 211 7.87 -8.79 2.49
CA ALA A 211 8.10 -8.03 1.27
C ALA A 211 9.60 -7.76 1.09
N ILE A 212 10.05 -7.85 -0.16
CA ILE A 212 11.43 -7.57 -0.55
C ILE A 212 11.41 -6.53 -1.67
N THR A 213 12.19 -5.47 -1.50
CA THR A 213 12.48 -4.53 -2.57
C THR A 213 13.98 -4.56 -2.88
N ASP A 214 14.33 -4.50 -4.16
CA ASP A 214 15.70 -4.56 -4.65
C ASP A 214 15.96 -3.36 -5.55
N HIS A 215 16.98 -2.56 -5.20
CA HIS A 215 17.38 -1.38 -5.92
C HIS A 215 18.87 -1.43 -6.24
N TRP A 216 19.22 -0.93 -7.42
CA TRP A 216 20.60 -0.87 -7.90
C TRP A 216 20.94 0.52 -8.40
N ASP A 217 22.17 0.96 -8.13
CA ASP A 217 22.72 2.22 -8.63
C ASP A 217 24.23 2.10 -8.92
N PRO A 218 24.68 2.27 -10.19
CA PRO A 218 23.88 2.29 -11.42
C PRO A 218 23.26 0.92 -11.74
N ASP A 219 22.55 0.82 -12.87
CA ASP A 219 21.97 -0.44 -13.35
C ASP A 219 23.06 -1.52 -13.54
N PRO A 220 22.94 -2.70 -12.89
CA PRO A 220 23.96 -3.74 -12.93
C PRO A 220 24.24 -4.29 -14.32
N GLU A 221 23.32 -4.19 -15.27
CA GLU A 221 23.53 -4.68 -16.65
C GLU A 221 24.40 -3.71 -17.48
N THR A 222 24.54 -2.47 -17.02
CA THR A 222 25.26 -1.41 -17.75
C THR A 222 26.71 -1.23 -17.33
N ILE A 223 27.09 -1.75 -16.16
CA ILE A 223 28.43 -1.53 -15.60
C ILE A 223 29.52 -2.27 -16.38
N LYS A 224 30.68 -1.63 -16.56
CA LYS A 224 31.86 -2.23 -17.20
C LYS A 224 32.76 -2.92 -16.17
N MET A 225 33.69 -3.76 -16.64
CA MET A 225 34.72 -4.35 -15.79
C MET A 225 35.46 -3.24 -15.02
N GLY A 226 35.59 -3.39 -13.71
CA GLY A 226 36.25 -2.39 -12.87
C GLY A 226 35.30 -1.40 -12.18
N GLU A 227 34.11 -1.19 -12.73
CA GLU A 227 33.07 -0.31 -12.16
C GLU A 227 32.32 -0.99 -11.01
N THR A 228 31.62 -0.21 -10.20
CA THR A 228 30.90 -0.71 -9.03
C THR A 228 29.44 -0.30 -9.11
N ALA A 229 28.52 -1.26 -8.97
CA ALA A 229 27.11 -1.01 -8.72
C ALA A 229 26.77 -1.30 -7.25
N ARG A 230 26.00 -0.42 -6.64
CA ARG A 230 25.48 -0.60 -5.29
C ARG A 230 24.13 -1.27 -5.33
N ARG A 231 24.00 -2.42 -4.68
CA ARG A 231 22.73 -3.11 -4.44
C ARG A 231 22.21 -2.77 -3.05
N ILE A 232 20.97 -2.30 -2.96
CA ILE A 232 20.25 -2.05 -1.72
C ILE A 232 19.00 -2.92 -1.73
N VAL A 233 18.92 -3.87 -0.78
CA VAL A 233 17.75 -4.70 -0.58
C VAL A 233 17.08 -4.32 0.73
N VAL A 234 15.78 -4.05 0.70
CA VAL A 234 14.98 -3.84 1.90
C VAL A 234 14.08 -5.06 2.10
N LEU A 235 14.26 -5.74 3.23
CA LEU A 235 13.41 -6.84 3.69
C LEU A 235 12.48 -6.30 4.78
N GLU A 236 11.17 -6.46 4.58
CA GLU A 236 10.14 -6.14 5.55
C GLU A 236 9.40 -7.41 5.96
N ALA A 237 9.19 -7.62 7.26
CA ALA A 237 8.41 -8.72 7.78
C ALA A 237 7.38 -8.21 8.81
N GLN A 238 6.10 -8.52 8.60
CA GLN A 238 5.02 -8.11 9.49
C GLN A 238 4.85 -9.09 10.66
N GLY A 239 4.66 -8.57 11.86
CA GLY A 239 4.43 -9.36 13.06
C GLY A 239 5.72 -9.89 13.70
N MET A 240 6.81 -9.12 13.64
CA MET A 240 8.04 -9.43 14.38
C MET A 240 8.89 -8.20 14.67
N LEU A 241 9.88 -8.36 15.55
CA LEU A 241 10.88 -7.35 15.87
C LEU A 241 12.09 -7.49 14.95
N ALA A 242 12.84 -6.40 14.75
CA ALA A 242 13.98 -6.36 13.83
C ALA A 242 15.10 -7.35 14.18
N GLU A 243 15.25 -7.71 15.45
CA GLU A 243 16.21 -8.71 15.93
C GLU A 243 15.88 -10.12 15.42
N GLY A 244 14.63 -10.37 15.01
CA GLY A 244 14.20 -11.64 14.42
C GLY A 244 14.50 -11.77 12.92
N LEU A 245 14.91 -10.69 12.24
CA LEU A 245 15.22 -10.73 10.81
C LEU A 245 16.53 -11.45 10.52
N PRO A 246 16.63 -12.15 9.38
CA PRO A 246 17.83 -12.88 9.02
C PRO A 246 19.06 -11.97 8.93
N PRO A 247 20.27 -12.52 9.10
CA PRO A 247 21.49 -11.82 8.71
C PRO A 247 21.48 -11.54 7.21
N ARG A 248 22.30 -10.58 6.78
CA ARG A 248 22.46 -10.27 5.35
C ARG A 248 22.95 -11.52 4.60
N PRO A 249 22.26 -11.96 3.54
CA PRO A 249 22.69 -13.11 2.76
C PRO A 249 24.11 -12.94 2.19
N VAL A 250 24.84 -14.04 2.13
CA VAL A 250 26.16 -14.08 1.51
C VAL A 250 25.99 -14.21 0.00
N MET A 251 26.43 -13.20 -0.74
CA MET A 251 26.37 -13.17 -2.19
C MET A 251 27.75 -13.55 -2.74
N ARG A 252 27.86 -14.70 -3.41
CA ARG A 252 29.14 -15.18 -3.97
C ARG A 252 28.91 -15.76 -5.36
N THR A 253 29.63 -15.21 -6.34
CA THR A 253 29.50 -15.60 -7.74
C THR A 253 30.85 -15.41 -8.42
N ARG A 254 31.25 -16.34 -9.29
CA ARG A 254 32.53 -16.25 -10.01
C ARG A 254 32.52 -15.04 -10.93
N GLY A 255 33.65 -14.34 -11.01
CA GLY A 255 33.80 -13.15 -11.84
C GLY A 255 33.29 -11.85 -11.20
N ILE A 256 32.70 -11.87 -10.00
CA ILE A 256 32.25 -10.68 -9.29
C ILE A 256 32.97 -10.58 -7.94
N ALA A 257 33.44 -9.39 -7.60
CA ALA A 257 33.81 -9.02 -6.24
C ALA A 257 32.64 -8.32 -5.54
N THR A 258 32.19 -8.88 -4.41
CA THR A 258 31.09 -8.32 -3.61
C THR A 258 31.60 -7.82 -2.27
N PHE A 259 31.38 -6.55 -1.97
CA PHE A 259 31.74 -5.93 -0.70
C PHE A 259 30.51 -5.72 0.16
N ALA A 260 30.63 -6.09 1.42
CA ALA A 260 29.59 -5.96 2.42
C ALA A 260 29.41 -4.51 2.85
N GLY A 261 28.21 -3.94 2.63
CA GLY A 261 27.83 -2.66 3.20
C GLY A 261 27.25 -2.77 4.62
N PRO A 262 26.94 -1.63 5.25
CA PRO A 262 26.27 -1.59 6.55
C PRO A 262 24.88 -2.23 6.49
N VAL A 263 24.44 -2.80 7.60
CA VAL A 263 23.08 -3.33 7.77
C VAL A 263 22.33 -2.41 8.73
N LYS A 264 21.20 -1.86 8.29
CA LYS A 264 20.29 -1.11 9.17
C LYS A 264 19.10 -1.99 9.54
N ARG A 265 18.67 -1.91 10.79
CA ARG A 265 17.52 -2.65 11.32
C ARG A 265 16.65 -1.70 12.11
N GLU A 266 15.35 -1.79 11.91
CA GLU A 266 14.37 -0.97 12.61
C GLU A 266 13.07 -1.74 12.85
N THR A 267 12.43 -1.45 13.98
CA THR A 267 11.13 -1.98 14.34
C THR A 267 10.12 -0.85 14.33
N ILE A 268 9.12 -0.93 13.45
CA ILE A 268 8.05 0.06 13.33
C ILE A 268 6.82 -0.48 14.07
N ILE A 269 6.39 0.19 15.14
CA ILE A 269 5.22 -0.24 15.91
C ILE A 269 3.93 0.22 15.22
N THR A 270 3.05 -0.73 14.89
CA THR A 270 1.71 -0.45 14.33
C THR A 270 0.61 -0.99 15.26
N PRO A 271 -0.66 -0.54 15.11
CA PRO A 271 -1.77 -1.10 15.89
C PRO A 271 -1.98 -2.61 15.69
N THR A 272 -1.55 -3.16 14.56
CA THR A 272 -1.71 -4.59 14.21
C THR A 272 -0.52 -5.46 14.62
N GLY A 273 0.55 -4.87 15.13
CA GLY A 273 1.82 -5.54 15.45
C GLY A 273 3.04 -4.75 14.97
N PRO A 274 4.25 -5.13 15.40
CA PRO A 274 5.47 -4.54 14.87
C PRO A 274 5.74 -5.01 13.43
N VAL A 275 6.30 -4.10 12.62
CA VAL A 275 6.87 -4.40 11.31
C VAL A 275 8.38 -4.29 11.44
N ALA A 276 9.07 -5.39 11.19
CA ALA A 276 10.52 -5.43 11.17
C ALA A 276 11.03 -5.04 9.78
N ARG A 277 11.99 -4.12 9.71
CA ARG A 277 12.66 -3.76 8.45
C ARG A 277 14.17 -3.93 8.58
N ALA A 278 14.78 -4.60 7.61
CA ALA A 278 16.23 -4.65 7.44
C ALA A 278 16.62 -4.09 6.07
N THR A 279 17.63 -3.22 6.04
CA THR A 279 18.25 -2.74 4.82
C THR A 279 19.63 -3.36 4.69
N TYR A 280 19.80 -4.18 3.66
CA TYR A 280 21.04 -4.83 3.29
C TYR A 280 21.70 -4.10 2.13
N GLN A 281 23.01 -3.89 2.21
CA GLN A 281 23.78 -3.24 1.16
C GLN A 281 24.94 -4.13 0.71
N TRP A 282 25.18 -4.14 -0.61
CA TRP A 282 26.37 -4.70 -1.22
C TRP A 282 26.91 -3.73 -2.27
N ASP A 283 28.23 -3.60 -2.35
CA ASP A 283 28.89 -2.97 -3.49
C ASP A 283 29.44 -4.10 -4.37
N VAL A 284 29.04 -4.11 -5.64
CA VAL A 284 29.23 -5.23 -6.57
C VAL A 284 30.09 -4.76 -7.73
N LYS A 285 31.20 -5.45 -7.98
CA LYS A 285 32.18 -5.08 -8.99
C LYS A 285 32.49 -6.25 -9.92
N PRO A 286 32.27 -6.13 -11.25
CA PRO A 286 32.68 -7.15 -12.21
C PRO A 286 34.21 -7.17 -12.31
N GLY A 287 34.77 -8.38 -12.21
CA GLY A 287 36.19 -8.66 -12.39
C GLY A 287 36.53 -9.21 -13.77
N VAL A 288 35.54 -9.44 -14.63
CA VAL A 288 35.70 -9.93 -16.01
C VAL A 288 34.79 -9.13 -16.95
N PRO A 289 35.10 -9.05 -18.27
CA PRO A 289 34.30 -8.28 -19.23
C PRO A 289 33.02 -8.98 -19.69
N GLU A 290 32.88 -10.29 -19.46
CA GLU A 290 31.67 -11.04 -19.81
C GLU A 290 30.49 -10.72 -18.89
N VAL A 291 29.27 -10.99 -19.39
CA VAL A 291 28.04 -10.91 -18.59
C VAL A 291 28.01 -12.04 -17.56
N ILE A 292 27.75 -11.70 -16.30
CA ILE A 292 27.79 -12.64 -15.18
C ILE A 292 26.38 -12.81 -14.61
N PRO A 293 25.83 -14.03 -14.57
CA PRO A 293 24.55 -14.28 -13.93
C PRO A 293 24.71 -14.23 -12.40
N LEU A 294 23.92 -13.40 -11.74
CA LEU A 294 23.76 -13.36 -10.30
C LEU A 294 22.45 -14.07 -9.93
N ASP A 295 22.58 -15.20 -9.24
CA ASP A 295 21.45 -16.03 -8.87
C ASP A 295 20.50 -15.34 -7.89
N ALA A 296 19.24 -15.75 -7.96
CA ALA A 296 18.21 -15.36 -7.01
C ALA A 296 18.53 -15.90 -5.61
N ILE A 297 18.23 -15.10 -4.57
CA ILE A 297 18.38 -15.52 -3.18
C ILE A 297 16.99 -15.75 -2.61
N LYS A 298 16.72 -17.01 -2.27
CA LYS A 298 15.46 -17.46 -1.68
C LYS A 298 15.51 -17.29 -0.15
N ILE A 299 14.48 -16.64 0.40
CA ILE A 299 14.27 -16.46 1.83
C ILE A 299 12.99 -17.22 2.20
N PRO A 300 13.10 -18.44 2.74
CA PRO A 300 11.94 -19.17 3.23
C PRO A 300 11.40 -18.50 4.49
N TRP A 301 10.08 -18.48 4.63
CA TRP A 301 9.40 -17.89 5.78
C TRP A 301 8.12 -18.65 6.10
N PHE A 302 7.74 -18.66 7.37
CA PHE A 302 6.51 -19.30 7.81
C PHE A 302 5.39 -18.26 7.85
N ASP A 303 4.39 -18.44 6.99
CA ASP A 303 3.20 -17.60 7.00
C ASP A 303 2.30 -17.99 8.18
N THR A 304 2.26 -17.12 9.18
CA THR A 304 1.49 -17.28 10.41
C THR A 304 -0.03 -17.24 10.19
N VAL A 305 -0.50 -16.67 9.08
CA VAL A 305 -1.91 -16.61 8.70
C VAL A 305 -2.33 -17.90 8.02
N SER A 306 -1.63 -18.31 6.96
CA SER A 306 -1.97 -19.55 6.23
C SER A 306 -1.39 -20.82 6.86
N ARG A 307 -0.50 -20.68 7.85
CA ARG A 307 0.19 -21.77 8.56
C ARG A 307 1.02 -22.66 7.62
N THR A 308 1.64 -22.06 6.60
CA THR A 308 2.44 -22.77 5.59
C THR A 308 3.80 -22.11 5.37
N MET A 309 4.79 -22.90 4.96
CA MET A 309 6.06 -22.36 4.50
C MET A 309 5.87 -21.71 3.13
N ARG A 310 6.37 -20.49 3.00
CA ARG A 310 6.42 -19.69 1.78
C ARG A 310 7.86 -19.26 1.49
N GLU A 311 8.08 -18.69 0.32
CA GLU A 311 9.38 -18.21 -0.13
C GLU A 311 9.23 -16.79 -0.65
N ALA A 312 10.09 -15.90 -0.17
CA ALA A 312 10.31 -14.57 -0.74
C ALA A 312 11.66 -14.59 -1.48
N GLU A 313 11.80 -13.81 -2.55
CA GLU A 313 12.98 -13.87 -3.40
C GLU A 313 13.61 -12.48 -3.55
N ILE A 314 14.93 -12.42 -3.35
CA ILE A 314 15.75 -11.33 -3.86
C ILE A 314 16.09 -11.70 -5.32
N PRO A 315 15.64 -10.92 -6.32
CA PRO A 315 15.62 -11.38 -7.72
C PRO A 315 17.02 -11.61 -8.28
N ALA A 316 17.11 -12.55 -9.21
CA ALA A 316 18.29 -12.75 -10.05
C ALA A 316 18.56 -11.53 -10.95
N ARG A 317 19.82 -11.28 -11.27
CA ARG A 317 20.25 -10.17 -12.15
C ARG A 317 21.41 -10.59 -13.05
N GLN A 318 21.56 -9.89 -14.17
CA GLN A 318 22.79 -9.96 -14.96
C GLN A 318 23.69 -8.80 -14.54
N ILE A 319 24.98 -9.10 -14.38
CA ILE A 319 25.99 -8.12 -14.02
C ILE A 319 26.93 -7.95 -15.20
N GLY A 320 27.10 -6.71 -15.64
CA GLY A 320 27.90 -6.36 -16.81
C GLY A 320 27.19 -6.57 -18.14
N GLY A 321 27.89 -6.28 -19.23
CA GLY A 321 27.33 -6.30 -20.59
C GLY A 321 27.06 -4.93 -21.19
N GLY A 322 27.45 -3.85 -20.49
CA GLY A 322 27.34 -2.48 -20.98
C GLY A 322 27.72 -2.40 -22.45
N LEU A 323 26.82 -1.81 -23.26
CA LEU A 323 26.99 -1.61 -24.71
C LEU A 323 28.46 -1.30 -24.97
N ALA A 324 29.17 -2.22 -25.64
CA ALA A 324 30.53 -1.96 -26.06
C ALA A 324 30.51 -0.60 -26.75
N ASP A 325 31.36 0.32 -26.30
CA ASP A 325 31.55 1.59 -26.99
C ASP A 325 31.99 1.23 -28.41
N ARG A 326 31.03 1.15 -29.35
CA ARG A 326 31.29 0.95 -30.78
C ARG A 326 32.03 2.15 -31.38
N GLU A 327 32.51 3.07 -30.56
CA GLU A 327 33.40 4.16 -30.95
C GLU A 327 34.80 3.67 -31.31
N GLU A 328 35.28 2.54 -30.77
CA GLU A 328 36.55 1.96 -31.23
C GLU A 328 36.43 1.30 -32.62
N ASP A 329 35.26 0.73 -32.95
CA ASP A 329 34.94 0.19 -34.29
C ASP A 329 34.59 1.28 -35.32
N LEU A 330 34.30 2.51 -34.87
CA LEU A 330 33.99 3.66 -35.73
C LEU A 330 35.20 4.55 -36.00
N LYS A 331 36.39 4.24 -35.45
CA LYS A 331 37.60 5.00 -35.78
C LYS A 331 37.99 4.69 -37.24
N PRO A 332 37.91 5.67 -38.17
CA PRO A 332 38.34 5.43 -39.54
C PRO A 332 39.83 5.02 -39.52
N PRO A 333 40.25 4.01 -40.29
CA PRO A 333 41.68 3.75 -40.45
C PRO A 333 42.35 5.04 -40.94
N ALA A 334 43.51 5.36 -40.35
CA ALA A 334 44.25 6.58 -40.67
C ALA A 334 44.40 6.74 -42.19
N PRO A 335 44.22 7.95 -42.76
CA PRO A 335 44.20 8.14 -44.20
C PRO A 335 45.55 7.70 -44.80
N ALA A 336 45.47 6.80 -45.78
CA ALA A 336 46.60 6.39 -46.58
C ALA A 336 47.26 7.60 -47.26
N GLY A 337 48.59 7.60 -47.32
CA GLY A 337 49.38 8.71 -47.84
C GLY A 337 49.03 9.11 -49.28
N TRP A 338 49.46 10.33 -49.63
CA TRP A 338 49.28 11.01 -50.92
C TRP A 338 49.51 10.20 -52.23
N PRO A 339 50.29 9.11 -52.34
CA PRO A 339 50.43 8.40 -53.62
C PRO A 339 49.22 7.50 -53.90
N VAL A 340 48.47 7.09 -52.86
CA VAL A 340 47.25 6.27 -52.99
C VAL A 340 46.07 7.12 -53.44
N LEU A 341 46.02 8.39 -53.02
CA LEU A 341 45.01 9.36 -53.45
C LEU A 341 45.13 9.74 -54.94
N ALA A 342 46.34 9.78 -55.50
CA ALA A 342 46.54 10.05 -56.92
C ALA A 342 46.10 8.88 -57.83
N ALA A 343 46.33 7.64 -57.41
CA ALA A 343 45.85 6.45 -58.13
C ALA A 343 44.32 6.28 -58.02
N ALA A 344 43.74 6.65 -56.87
CA ALA A 344 42.28 6.65 -56.67
C ALA A 344 41.57 7.77 -57.47
N ALA A 345 42.21 8.93 -57.67
CA ALA A 345 41.61 10.05 -58.42
C ALA A 345 41.36 9.71 -59.91
N PHE A 346 42.23 8.93 -60.56
CA PHE A 346 42.03 8.50 -61.95
C PHE A 346 40.99 7.38 -62.07
N ALA A 347 40.87 6.50 -61.07
CA ALA A 347 39.80 5.49 -61.03
C ALA A 347 38.42 6.11 -60.69
N ALA A 348 38.39 7.14 -59.84
CA ALA A 348 37.16 7.85 -59.44
C ALA A 348 36.60 8.77 -60.53
N PHE A 349 37.44 9.35 -61.40
CA PHE A 349 36.95 10.15 -62.54
C PHE A 349 36.30 9.28 -63.63
N GLY A 350 36.81 8.06 -63.85
CA GLY A 350 36.21 7.08 -64.78
C GLY A 350 34.89 6.45 -64.26
N LEU A 351 34.76 6.26 -62.95
CA LEU A 351 33.55 5.71 -62.33
C LEU A 351 32.48 6.79 -62.05
N GLY A 352 32.88 8.07 -61.93
CA GLY A 352 31.98 9.20 -61.68
C GLY A 352 31.03 9.53 -62.83
N ILE A 353 31.43 9.30 -64.09
CA ILE A 353 30.52 9.45 -65.26
C ILE A 353 29.61 8.22 -65.44
N ALA A 354 29.95 7.07 -64.86
CA ALA A 354 29.11 5.86 -64.91
C ALA A 354 28.02 5.79 -63.82
N LEU A 355 28.15 6.58 -62.73
CA LEU A 355 27.19 6.58 -61.60
C LEU A 355 26.34 7.85 -61.45
N LEU A 356 26.55 8.87 -62.29
CA LEU A 356 25.63 10.01 -62.44
C LEU A 356 24.27 9.62 -63.08
N GLY A 357 24.05 8.35 -63.41
CA GLY A 357 22.79 7.83 -63.93
C GLY A 357 21.82 7.24 -62.89
N THR A 358 22.23 6.91 -61.66
CA THR A 358 21.36 6.17 -60.73
C THR A 358 21.69 6.39 -59.24
N SER A 359 21.25 7.51 -58.66
CA SER A 359 20.67 7.59 -57.29
C SER A 359 20.67 9.06 -56.87
N THR A 360 19.55 9.75 -56.98
CA THR A 360 18.67 9.92 -55.83
C THR A 360 17.22 9.74 -56.27
N GLY A 361 16.71 8.51 -56.14
CA GLY A 361 15.32 8.19 -56.46
C GLY A 361 14.63 7.58 -55.27
N GLN A 362 13.72 8.33 -54.65
CA GLN A 362 12.74 7.81 -53.68
C GLN A 362 12.22 6.44 -54.16
N GLY A 363 12.42 5.42 -53.32
CA GLY A 363 12.24 4.02 -53.68
C GLY A 363 10.83 3.74 -54.20
N ARG A 364 10.73 2.97 -55.29
CA ARG A 364 9.45 2.44 -55.76
C ARG A 364 8.94 1.40 -54.75
N LEU A 365 7.75 1.63 -54.22
CA LEU A 365 7.04 0.66 -53.40
C LEU A 365 6.56 -0.51 -54.29
N ARG A 366 6.74 -1.73 -53.80
CA ARG A 366 6.35 -2.97 -54.50
C ARG A 366 5.89 -4.02 -53.51
N LEU A 367 4.96 -4.86 -53.93
CA LEU A 367 4.56 -6.05 -53.19
C LEU A 367 5.68 -7.09 -53.15
N ASP A 368 5.70 -7.89 -52.08
CA ASP A 368 6.61 -9.03 -52.01
C ASP A 368 6.22 -10.12 -53.01
N ARG A 369 7.21 -10.91 -53.44
CA ARG A 369 7.05 -12.01 -54.38
C ARG A 369 6.00 -13.03 -53.91
N GLY A 370 5.87 -13.25 -52.60
CA GLY A 370 4.83 -14.13 -52.05
C GLY A 370 3.41 -13.61 -52.32
N GLN A 371 3.18 -12.33 -52.04
CA GLN A 371 1.88 -11.67 -52.24
C GLN A 371 1.51 -11.54 -53.72
N VAL A 372 2.49 -11.22 -54.59
CA VAL A 372 2.30 -11.19 -56.05
C VAL A 372 1.83 -12.54 -56.57
N ARG A 373 2.45 -13.63 -56.09
CA ARG A 373 2.06 -15.00 -56.49
C ARG A 373 0.67 -15.37 -55.97
N ALA A 374 0.33 -14.98 -54.75
CA ALA A 374 -0.99 -15.23 -54.17
C ALA A 374 -2.11 -14.56 -54.98
N LEU A 375 -1.94 -13.27 -55.32
CA LEU A 375 -2.89 -12.51 -56.14
C LEU A 375 -3.04 -13.11 -57.54
N LYS A 376 -1.93 -13.42 -58.22
CA LYS A 376 -1.98 -14.02 -59.57
C LYS A 376 -2.61 -15.41 -59.58
N ARG A 377 -2.36 -16.22 -58.56
CA ARG A 377 -2.97 -17.56 -58.43
C ARG A 377 -4.48 -17.46 -58.21
N ALA A 378 -4.92 -16.54 -57.34
CA ALA A 378 -6.33 -16.32 -57.09
C ALA A 378 -7.07 -15.76 -58.32
N ALA A 379 -6.42 -14.88 -59.08
CA ALA A 379 -6.93 -14.36 -60.35
C ALA A 379 -7.05 -15.46 -61.43
N ALA A 380 -6.04 -16.32 -61.56
CA ALA A 380 -6.04 -17.42 -62.54
C ALA A 380 -7.15 -18.46 -62.27
N GLY A 381 -7.52 -18.67 -61.00
CA GLY A 381 -8.62 -19.54 -60.60
C GLY A 381 -10.01 -18.88 -60.68
N ASN A 382 -10.10 -17.64 -61.16
CA ASN A 382 -11.30 -16.78 -61.16
C ASN A 382 -12.04 -16.71 -59.81
N GLY A 383 -11.30 -16.85 -58.71
CA GLY A 383 -11.85 -16.94 -57.36
C GLY A 383 -11.92 -15.57 -56.70
N ALA A 384 -12.99 -14.81 -56.94
CA ALA A 384 -13.14 -13.43 -56.41
C ALA A 384 -12.95 -13.34 -54.88
N ARG A 385 -13.47 -14.31 -54.10
CA ARG A 385 -13.30 -14.36 -52.64
C ARG A 385 -11.85 -14.60 -52.21
N ALA A 386 -11.17 -15.53 -52.88
CA ALA A 386 -9.76 -15.83 -52.60
C ALA A 386 -8.85 -14.65 -52.99
N PHE A 387 -9.19 -13.97 -54.10
CA PHE A 387 -8.50 -12.77 -54.55
C PHE A 387 -8.67 -11.63 -53.54
N ARG A 388 -9.88 -11.42 -53.03
CA ARG A 388 -10.18 -10.39 -52.02
C ARG A 388 -9.48 -10.63 -50.68
N ALA A 389 -9.33 -11.90 -50.27
CA ALA A 389 -8.58 -12.27 -49.07
C ALA A 389 -7.08 -11.97 -49.21
N ALA A 390 -6.47 -12.40 -50.33
CA ALA A 390 -5.05 -12.13 -50.62
C ALA A 390 -4.78 -10.62 -50.75
N LEU A 391 -5.71 -9.86 -51.34
CA LEU A 391 -5.63 -8.41 -51.42
C LEU A 391 -5.69 -7.75 -50.03
N GLY A 392 -6.59 -8.20 -49.16
CA GLY A 392 -6.71 -7.68 -47.79
C GLY A 392 -5.47 -7.95 -46.93
N GLU A 393 -4.76 -9.06 -47.16
CA GLU A 393 -3.47 -9.33 -46.53
C GLU A 393 -2.37 -8.40 -47.05
N ALA A 394 -2.30 -8.21 -48.38
CA ALA A 394 -1.33 -7.31 -49.01
C ALA A 394 -1.52 -5.84 -48.58
N MET A 395 -2.77 -5.36 -48.49
CA MET A 395 -3.08 -3.99 -48.05
C MET A 395 -2.73 -3.74 -46.58
N ARG A 396 -2.85 -4.75 -45.72
CA ARG A 396 -2.44 -4.65 -44.31
C ARG A 396 -0.93 -4.63 -44.14
N ALA A 397 -0.21 -5.42 -44.93
CA ALA A 397 1.25 -5.47 -44.90
C ALA A 397 1.90 -4.20 -45.49
N HIS A 398 1.24 -3.53 -46.43
CA HIS A 398 1.76 -2.34 -47.12
C HIS A 398 0.71 -1.21 -47.17
N PRO A 399 0.48 -0.48 -46.05
CA PRO A 399 -0.54 0.56 -45.98
C PRO A 399 -0.29 1.72 -46.96
N GLU A 400 0.97 2.01 -47.28
CA GLU A 400 1.35 3.05 -48.25
C GLU A 400 0.95 2.70 -49.69
N LEU A 401 1.11 1.43 -50.10
CA LEU A 401 0.65 0.96 -51.41
C LEU A 401 -0.88 0.93 -51.48
N ALA A 402 -1.54 0.58 -50.36
CA ALA A 402 -2.99 0.59 -50.26
C ALA A 402 -3.57 1.99 -50.45
N ALA A 403 -2.90 3.04 -49.96
CA ALA A 403 -3.28 4.43 -50.24
C ALA A 403 -3.15 4.75 -51.74
N LEU A 404 -2.01 4.43 -52.35
CA LEU A 404 -1.77 4.68 -53.78
C LEU A 404 -2.70 3.92 -54.74
N TRP A 405 -3.27 2.80 -54.30
CA TRP A 405 -4.29 2.08 -55.07
C TRP A 405 -5.69 2.68 -54.93
N ARG A 406 -6.00 3.28 -53.78
CA ARG A 406 -7.27 4.00 -53.57
C ARG A 406 -7.29 5.35 -54.28
N ASP A 407 -6.13 5.99 -54.39
CA ASP A 407 -5.99 7.29 -55.07
C ASP A 407 -5.98 7.16 -56.60
N ASP A 408 -5.79 5.96 -57.13
CA ASP A 408 -5.84 5.68 -58.56
C ASP A 408 -7.27 5.34 -59.00
N PRO A 409 -7.92 6.19 -59.81
CA PRO A 409 -9.33 6.05 -60.13
C PRO A 409 -9.65 4.74 -60.87
N GLU A 410 -8.74 4.22 -61.69
CA GLU A 410 -8.97 2.98 -62.45
C GLU A 410 -8.91 1.75 -61.53
N ILE A 411 -7.97 1.74 -60.58
CA ILE A 411 -7.86 0.66 -59.59
C ILE A 411 -9.01 0.75 -58.60
N ALA A 412 -9.32 1.95 -58.10
CA ALA A 412 -10.43 2.17 -57.17
C ALA A 412 -11.76 1.68 -57.77
N GLN A 413 -12.04 2.00 -59.03
CA GLN A 413 -13.24 1.51 -59.73
C GLN A 413 -13.25 -0.01 -59.88
N SER A 414 -12.11 -0.62 -60.18
CA SER A 414 -11.99 -2.08 -60.30
C SER A 414 -12.14 -2.80 -58.94
N LEU A 415 -11.68 -2.18 -57.85
CA LEU A 415 -11.86 -2.67 -56.49
C LEU A 415 -13.32 -2.56 -56.02
N ASP A 416 -13.98 -1.46 -56.36
CA ASP A 416 -15.40 -1.25 -56.06
C ASP A 416 -16.29 -2.24 -56.85
N ALA A 417 -15.95 -2.50 -58.11
CA ALA A 417 -16.61 -3.53 -58.91
C ALA A 417 -16.42 -4.93 -58.30
N LEU A 418 -15.24 -5.23 -57.75
CA LEU A 418 -14.98 -6.48 -57.03
C LEU A 418 -15.80 -6.61 -55.76
N ASP A 419 -15.84 -5.56 -54.94
CA ASP A 419 -16.61 -5.58 -53.69
C ASP A 419 -18.12 -5.62 -53.98
N THR A 420 -18.61 -4.93 -55.00
CA THR A 420 -20.00 -5.01 -55.46
C THR A 420 -20.36 -6.40 -55.98
N HIS A 421 -19.47 -7.06 -56.72
CA HIS A 421 -19.69 -8.43 -57.18
C HIS A 421 -19.72 -9.45 -56.03
N LEU A 422 -18.94 -9.21 -54.96
CA LEU A 422 -18.85 -10.12 -53.81
C LEU A 422 -19.93 -9.92 -52.75
N PHE A 423 -20.34 -8.67 -52.53
CA PHE A 423 -21.17 -8.27 -51.40
C PHE A 423 -22.44 -7.49 -51.80
N GLY A 424 -22.59 -7.14 -53.07
CA GLY A 424 -23.78 -6.46 -53.59
C GLY A 424 -25.01 -7.38 -53.67
N THR A 425 -26.19 -6.78 -53.66
CA THR A 425 -27.49 -7.49 -53.68
C THR A 425 -27.98 -7.88 -55.08
N GLY A 426 -27.18 -7.63 -56.14
CA GLY A 426 -27.50 -7.96 -57.53
C GLY A 426 -26.37 -8.70 -58.24
N THR A 427 -26.68 -9.35 -59.36
CA THR A 427 -25.71 -10.04 -60.23
C THR A 427 -24.92 -9.03 -61.06
N ALA A 428 -23.94 -8.37 -60.42
CA ALA A 428 -22.97 -7.55 -61.13
C ALA A 428 -22.02 -8.45 -61.95
N PRO A 429 -21.63 -8.05 -63.18
CA PRO A 429 -20.69 -8.80 -64.00
C PRO A 429 -19.35 -8.99 -63.27
N ALA A 430 -18.76 -10.18 -63.40
CA ALA A 430 -17.51 -10.51 -62.74
C ALA A 430 -16.38 -9.60 -63.26
N PRO A 431 -15.62 -8.92 -62.37
CA PRO A 431 -14.51 -8.07 -62.79
C PRO A 431 -13.36 -8.92 -63.35
N ASP A 432 -12.56 -8.33 -64.24
CA ASP A 432 -11.35 -8.96 -64.75
C ASP A 432 -10.25 -9.00 -63.67
N LEU A 433 -10.23 -10.11 -62.93
CA LEU A 433 -9.27 -10.33 -61.85
C LEU A 433 -7.82 -10.41 -62.35
N ALA A 434 -7.59 -10.81 -63.61
CA ALA A 434 -6.25 -10.91 -64.18
C ALA A 434 -5.68 -9.52 -64.48
N ALA A 435 -6.50 -8.65 -65.09
CA ALA A 435 -6.14 -7.24 -65.31
C ALA A 435 -5.91 -6.51 -63.98
N LEU A 436 -6.78 -6.71 -62.99
CA LEU A 436 -6.66 -6.11 -61.67
C LEU A 436 -5.39 -6.60 -60.93
N ALA A 437 -5.10 -7.91 -60.97
CA ALA A 437 -3.85 -8.46 -60.40
C ALA A 437 -2.61 -7.85 -61.05
N GLN A 438 -2.64 -7.62 -62.36
CA GLN A 438 -1.53 -7.01 -63.07
C GLN A 438 -1.37 -5.53 -62.71
N ALA A 439 -2.46 -4.79 -62.53
CA ALA A 439 -2.43 -3.39 -62.11
C ALA A 439 -1.87 -3.22 -60.69
N LEU A 440 -2.28 -4.09 -59.74
CA LEU A 440 -1.85 -4.05 -58.33
C LEU A 440 -0.38 -4.45 -58.13
N THR A 441 0.16 -5.30 -59.01
CA THR A 441 1.54 -5.80 -58.88
C THR A 441 2.59 -4.90 -59.55
N ARG A 442 2.17 -3.81 -60.20
CA ARG A 442 3.09 -2.82 -60.78
C ARG A 442 3.75 -1.97 -59.67
N PRO A 443 5.07 -1.75 -59.72
CA PRO A 443 5.77 -0.92 -58.74
C PRO A 443 5.34 0.55 -58.87
N ARG A 444 5.02 1.20 -57.75
CA ARG A 444 4.53 2.59 -57.71
C ARG A 444 5.50 3.50 -56.96
N ARG A 445 5.56 4.77 -57.34
CA ARG A 445 6.30 5.78 -56.58
C ARG A 445 5.34 6.45 -55.59
N PRO A 446 5.76 6.69 -54.35
CA PRO A 446 4.97 7.51 -53.43
C PRO A 446 4.87 8.94 -53.99
N THR A 447 3.65 9.46 -54.14
CA THR A 447 3.45 10.86 -54.51
C THR A 447 3.68 11.70 -53.26
N MET A 448 4.78 12.43 -53.21
CA MET A 448 5.06 13.33 -52.09
C MET A 448 4.29 14.64 -52.31
N GLY A 449 3.01 14.65 -51.93
CA GLY A 449 2.24 15.89 -51.74
C GLY A 449 2.66 16.56 -50.43
N PRO A 450 2.49 17.90 -50.29
CA PRO A 450 2.82 18.60 -49.05
C PRO A 450 2.07 17.94 -47.88
N LEU A 451 2.77 17.75 -46.75
CA LEU A 451 2.23 17.16 -45.53
C LEU A 451 0.85 17.76 -45.22
N ALA A 452 -0.20 16.96 -45.44
CA ALA A 452 -1.51 17.28 -44.92
C ALA A 452 -1.40 17.30 -43.38
N PRO A 453 -1.94 18.33 -42.70
CA PRO A 453 -1.94 18.34 -41.24
C PRO A 453 -2.68 17.10 -40.73
N GLU A 454 -2.16 16.50 -39.65
CA GLU A 454 -2.71 15.29 -39.03
C GLU A 454 -4.25 15.35 -38.90
N PRO A 455 -4.94 14.23 -39.11
CA PRO A 455 -6.38 14.16 -38.88
C PRO A 455 -6.61 14.32 -37.37
N ARG A 456 -7.05 15.51 -36.95
CA ARG A 456 -7.60 15.72 -35.62
C ARG A 456 -8.77 14.75 -35.44
N LEU A 457 -8.65 13.85 -34.47
CA LEU A 457 -9.76 13.03 -33.98
C LEU A 457 -10.95 13.95 -33.65
N ALA A 458 -12.14 13.55 -34.09
CA ALA A 458 -13.36 14.26 -33.73
C ALA A 458 -13.53 14.24 -32.19
N PRO A 459 -13.88 15.36 -31.55
CA PRO A 459 -14.17 15.37 -30.12
C PRO A 459 -15.32 14.40 -29.81
N LEU A 460 -15.17 13.66 -28.71
CA LEU A 460 -16.08 12.60 -28.24
C LEU A 460 -17.42 13.12 -27.68
N ASP A 461 -17.67 14.42 -27.77
CA ASP A 461 -18.93 15.03 -27.40
C ASP A 461 -19.72 15.33 -28.68
N GLY A 462 -20.85 14.63 -28.85
CA GLY A 462 -21.79 14.85 -29.95
C GLY A 462 -22.34 16.28 -30.01
N PRO A 463 -23.08 16.64 -31.07
CA PRO A 463 -23.51 18.02 -31.30
C PRO A 463 -24.40 18.51 -30.16
N PHE A 464 -24.00 19.63 -29.53
CA PHE A 464 -24.89 20.38 -28.65
C PHE A 464 -26.10 20.87 -29.47
N ALA A 465 -27.28 20.39 -29.10
CA ALA A 465 -28.53 20.94 -29.59
C ALA A 465 -28.60 22.42 -29.20
N LYS A 466 -28.63 23.31 -30.20
CA LYS A 466 -29.00 24.70 -29.99
C LYS A 466 -30.49 24.75 -29.65
N ALA A 467 -30.81 25.34 -28.50
CA ALA A 467 -32.12 25.92 -28.22
C ALA A 467 -32.30 27.21 -29.05
#